data_AF-A0A7C5CZN5-F1
#
_entry.id   AF-A0A7C5CZN5-F1
#
_cell.length_a   1.000
_cell.length_b   1.000
_cell.length_c   1.000
_cell.angle_alpha   90.00
_cell.angle_beta   90.00
_cell.angle_gamma   90.00
#
_symmetry.space_group_name_H-M   'P 1'
#
loop_
_entity.id
_entity.type
_entity.pdbx_description
1 polymer ?
#
loop_
_entity_poly.entity_id
_entity_poly.type
_entity_poly.pdbx_seq_one_letter_code
_entity_poly.pdbx_strand_id
1 'polypeptide(L)'
;MMGFVYNLHNKRMKGKFLPIAAAHSLLLPFSFFGAGGDPALSSSFPFVTDPMTQGAIILWGYLMLQIFYQIMIEGDLKDIDMDEASMLRSLGVKVTEGRFVASLRARVVSMVLKILSASLLFVSVAVLGGTLVHYIIIAFFSIILLLLDRMMMGQKLFDHARMLRTMALMEVASTFAIPAAVSPVIGWEASLFIMIINISYFVPMNRFLWGTLIKPRV
;
A
#
# COMPACT_ATOMS: atom_id res chain seq x y z
N MET A 1 -18.71 5.22 -8.11
CA MET A 1 -18.89 6.69 -8.15
C MET A 1 -17.57 7.48 -8.10
N MET A 2 -16.62 7.19 -7.21
CA MET A 2 -15.37 7.97 -7.10
C MET A 2 -14.41 7.87 -8.31
N GLY A 3 -14.40 6.76 -9.05
CA GLY A 3 -13.62 6.63 -10.30
C GLY A 3 -14.07 7.59 -11.42
N PHE A 4 -15.35 7.96 -11.44
CA PHE A 4 -15.90 8.93 -12.40
C PHE A 4 -15.48 10.36 -12.05
N VAL A 5 -15.54 10.71 -10.76
CA VAL A 5 -15.03 11.99 -10.24
C VAL A 5 -13.52 12.10 -10.45
N TYR A 6 -12.80 10.99 -10.28
CA TYR A 6 -11.35 10.93 -10.51
C TYR A 6 -10.98 11.27 -11.95
N ASN A 7 -11.65 10.63 -12.92
CA ASN A 7 -11.38 10.82 -14.35
C ASN A 7 -11.78 12.20 -14.86
N LEU A 8 -12.79 12.85 -14.26
CA LEU A 8 -13.27 14.16 -14.71
C LEU A 8 -12.51 15.34 -14.08
N HIS A 9 -12.12 15.25 -12.80
CA HIS A 9 -11.61 16.41 -12.06
C HIS A 9 -10.23 16.19 -11.39
N ASN A 10 -9.92 14.97 -10.91
CA ASN A 10 -8.74 14.78 -10.06
C ASN A 10 -7.42 14.55 -10.80
N LYS A 11 -7.42 14.19 -12.10
CA LYS A 11 -6.14 14.08 -12.86
C LYS A 11 -5.34 15.38 -12.88
N ARG A 12 -5.99 16.51 -12.61
CA ARG A 12 -5.38 17.85 -12.52
C ARG A 12 -5.04 18.29 -11.10
N MET A 13 -5.42 17.53 -10.08
CA MET A 13 -5.20 17.88 -8.67
C MET A 13 -4.01 17.13 -8.09
N LYS A 14 -3.05 17.85 -7.49
CA LYS A 14 -1.91 17.23 -6.80
C LYS A 14 -2.34 16.33 -5.63
N GLY A 15 -3.41 16.71 -4.93
CA GLY A 15 -3.98 15.95 -3.81
C GLY A 15 -4.87 14.78 -4.19
N LYS A 16 -4.83 14.30 -5.45
CA LYS A 16 -5.75 13.27 -5.97
C LYS A 16 -5.78 11.97 -5.15
N PHE A 17 -4.66 11.62 -4.52
CA PHE A 17 -4.52 10.43 -3.69
C PHE A 17 -5.45 10.42 -2.45
N LEU A 18 -5.77 11.59 -1.87
CA LEU A 18 -6.60 11.69 -0.66
C LEU A 18 -8.01 11.11 -0.84
N PRO A 19 -8.85 11.65 -1.75
CA PRO A 19 -10.19 11.12 -1.95
C PRO A 19 -10.16 9.66 -2.46
N ILE A 20 -9.21 9.31 -3.32
CA ILE A 20 -9.14 7.94 -3.89
C ILE A 20 -8.86 6.93 -2.79
N ALA A 21 -7.87 7.18 -1.93
CA ALA A 21 -7.54 6.27 -0.86
C ALA A 21 -8.64 6.19 0.19
N ALA A 22 -9.32 7.30 0.50
CA ALA A 22 -10.50 7.26 1.35
C ALA A 22 -11.59 6.35 0.76
N ALA A 23 -11.87 6.44 -0.54
CA ALA A 23 -12.87 5.59 -1.17
C ALA A 23 -12.49 4.10 -1.21
N HIS A 24 -11.24 3.80 -1.56
CA HIS A 24 -10.80 2.41 -1.73
C HIS A 24 -10.52 1.74 -0.39
N SER A 25 -10.06 2.48 0.62
CA SER A 25 -9.82 1.92 1.95
C SER A 25 -11.14 1.51 2.63
N LEU A 26 -12.27 2.14 2.30
CA LEU A 26 -13.59 1.81 2.85
C LEU A 26 -14.08 0.40 2.49
N LEU A 27 -13.48 -0.26 1.49
CA LEU A 27 -13.81 -1.67 1.18
C LEU A 27 -13.61 -2.59 2.39
N LEU A 28 -12.57 -2.34 3.20
CA LEU A 28 -12.28 -3.14 4.40
C LEU A 28 -13.35 -2.97 5.48
N PRO A 29 -13.65 -1.75 5.99
CA PRO A 29 -14.70 -1.59 7.00
C PRO A 29 -16.07 -2.04 6.49
N PHE A 30 -16.43 -1.79 5.22
CA PHE A 30 -17.69 -2.32 4.67
C PHE A 30 -17.75 -3.85 4.72
N SER A 31 -16.66 -4.54 4.36
CA SER A 31 -16.60 -6.00 4.43
C SER A 31 -16.65 -6.51 5.87
N PHE A 32 -15.94 -5.85 6.79
CA PHE A 32 -15.90 -6.22 8.20
C PHE A 32 -17.28 -6.08 8.88
N PHE A 33 -17.93 -4.92 8.78
CA PHE A 33 -19.25 -4.71 9.37
C PHE A 33 -20.34 -5.50 8.64
N GLY A 34 -20.22 -5.68 7.32
CA GLY A 34 -21.14 -6.51 6.54
C GLY A 34 -21.10 -8.00 6.91
N ALA A 35 -19.95 -8.49 7.40
CA ALA A 35 -19.79 -9.87 7.87
C ALA A 35 -20.15 -10.07 9.35
N GLY A 36 -20.78 -9.08 10.00
CA GLY A 36 -21.16 -9.16 11.41
C GLY A 36 -20.12 -8.60 12.39
N GLY A 37 -19.27 -7.68 11.94
CA GLY A 37 -18.35 -6.91 12.81
C GLY A 37 -19.08 -6.14 13.93
N ASP A 38 -18.33 -5.70 14.95
CA ASP A 38 -18.89 -5.20 16.22
C ASP A 38 -19.93 -4.08 16.03
N PRO A 39 -21.22 -4.32 16.33
CA PRO A 39 -22.28 -3.33 16.21
C PRO A 39 -22.16 -2.20 17.25
N ALA A 40 -21.39 -2.41 18.32
CA ALA A 40 -21.18 -1.44 19.40
C ALA A 40 -20.05 -0.43 19.11
N LEU A 41 -19.43 -0.46 17.92
CA LEU A 41 -18.35 0.47 17.57
C LEU A 41 -18.76 1.94 17.76
N SER A 42 -19.99 2.30 17.41
CA SER A 42 -20.48 3.68 17.55
C SER A 42 -20.54 4.16 19.01
N SER A 43 -20.83 3.25 19.95
CA SER A 43 -20.86 3.53 21.38
C SER A 43 -19.50 3.41 22.08
N SER A 44 -18.59 2.63 21.51
CA SER A 44 -17.27 2.35 22.10
C SER A 44 -16.16 3.24 21.53
N PHE A 45 -16.42 4.05 20.50
CA PHE A 45 -15.42 4.96 19.95
C PHE A 45 -15.16 6.16 20.89
N PRO A 46 -13.90 6.57 21.13
CA PRO A 46 -12.65 6.09 20.51
C PRO A 46 -11.98 4.92 21.25
N PHE A 47 -12.53 4.46 22.37
CA PHE A 47 -11.94 3.45 23.25
C PHE A 47 -12.47 2.04 22.95
N VAL A 48 -12.30 1.58 21.71
CA VAL A 48 -12.63 0.20 21.32
C VAL A 48 -11.73 -0.73 22.14
N THR A 49 -12.29 -1.71 22.84
CA THR A 49 -11.54 -2.68 23.66
C THR A 49 -11.46 -4.06 23.03
N ASP A 50 -12.40 -4.39 22.12
CA ASP A 50 -12.41 -5.65 21.39
C ASP A 50 -11.18 -5.77 20.45
N PRO A 51 -10.31 -6.78 20.64
CA PRO A 51 -9.09 -6.93 19.84
C PRO A 51 -9.36 -7.10 18.35
N MET A 52 -10.44 -7.76 17.95
CA MET A 52 -10.75 -7.96 16.52
C MET A 52 -11.09 -6.64 15.84
N THR A 53 -11.93 -5.83 16.48
CA THR A 53 -12.34 -4.52 15.98
C THR A 53 -11.18 -3.52 16.00
N GLN A 54 -10.37 -3.51 17.06
CA GLN A 54 -9.12 -2.73 17.09
C GLN A 54 -8.19 -3.13 15.93
N GLY A 55 -7.94 -4.44 15.75
CA GLY A 55 -7.10 -4.96 14.67
C GLY A 55 -7.62 -4.55 13.29
N ALA A 56 -8.93 -4.65 13.06
CA ALA A 56 -9.56 -4.21 11.81
C ALA A 56 -9.37 -2.71 11.53
N ILE A 57 -9.52 -1.85 12.54
CA ILE A 57 -9.29 -0.40 12.42
C ILE A 57 -7.82 -0.10 12.10
N ILE A 58 -6.87 -0.77 12.77
CA ILE A 58 -5.44 -0.61 12.53
C ILE A 58 -5.08 -1.03 11.10
N LEU A 59 -5.61 -2.16 10.64
CA LEU A 59 -5.39 -2.67 9.28
C LEU A 59 -6.06 -1.80 8.21
N TRP A 60 -7.20 -1.18 8.53
CA TRP A 60 -7.80 -0.15 7.67
C TRP A 60 -6.87 1.06 7.54
N GLY A 61 -6.29 1.53 8.65
CA GLY A 61 -5.28 2.58 8.65
C GLY A 61 -4.05 2.21 7.81
N TYR A 62 -3.56 0.97 7.93
CA TYR A 62 -2.48 0.44 7.11
C TYR A 62 -2.83 0.48 5.62
N LEU A 63 -4.01 -0.02 5.25
CA LEU A 63 -4.48 -0.04 3.87
C LEU A 63 -4.58 1.38 3.29
N MET A 64 -5.10 2.32 4.08
CA MET A 64 -5.17 3.73 3.68
C MET A 64 -3.77 4.31 3.40
N LEU A 65 -2.79 4.05 4.27
CA LEU A 65 -1.41 4.50 4.05
C LEU A 65 -0.76 3.82 2.83
N GLN A 66 -1.04 2.54 2.58
CA GLN A 66 -0.55 1.87 1.37
C GLN A 66 -1.16 2.48 0.11
N ILE A 67 -2.46 2.76 0.09
CA ILE A 67 -3.10 3.39 -1.08
C ILE A 67 -2.57 4.82 -1.29
N PHE A 68 -2.33 5.58 -0.21
CA PHE A 68 -1.62 6.87 -0.31
C PHE A 68 -0.25 6.70 -0.97
N TYR A 69 0.54 5.72 -0.53
CA TYR A 69 1.85 5.45 -1.09
C TYR A 69 1.76 5.04 -2.57
N GLN A 70 0.89 4.10 -2.92
CA GLN A 70 0.69 3.60 -4.28
C GLN A 70 0.31 4.72 -5.25
N ILE A 71 -0.54 5.66 -4.85
CA ILE A 71 -0.97 6.73 -5.75
C ILE A 71 0.05 7.88 -5.77
N MET A 72 0.45 8.37 -4.58
CA MET A 72 1.28 9.56 -4.44
C MET A 72 2.75 9.32 -4.79
N ILE A 73 3.27 8.13 -4.50
CA ILE A 73 4.67 7.77 -4.79
C ILE A 73 4.71 6.94 -6.07
N GLU A 74 4.06 5.77 -6.11
CA GLU A 74 4.24 4.85 -7.22
C GLU A 74 3.58 5.35 -8.51
N GLY A 75 2.34 5.84 -8.42
CA GLY A 75 1.60 6.40 -9.56
C GLY A 75 2.32 7.62 -10.14
N ASP A 76 2.66 8.58 -9.30
CA ASP A 76 3.39 9.78 -9.75
C ASP A 76 4.79 9.48 -10.31
N LEU A 77 5.49 8.43 -9.82
CA LEU A 77 6.75 7.96 -10.39
C LEU A 77 6.56 7.27 -11.74
N LYS A 78 5.48 6.49 -11.88
CA LYS A 78 5.13 5.80 -13.13
C LYS A 78 4.85 6.81 -14.24
N ASP A 79 4.18 7.90 -13.89
CA ASP A 79 3.78 8.95 -14.81
C ASP A 79 4.74 10.17 -14.78
N ILE A 80 5.98 10.00 -14.32
CA ILE A 80 6.91 11.12 -14.05
C ILE A 80 7.25 11.96 -15.29
N ASP A 81 7.16 11.37 -16.48
CA ASP A 81 7.42 12.04 -17.77
C ASP A 81 6.14 12.52 -18.48
N MET A 82 4.95 12.30 -17.92
CA MET A 82 3.68 12.72 -18.51
C MET A 82 3.25 14.12 -18.02
N ASP A 83 2.39 14.83 -18.75
CA ASP A 83 1.86 16.13 -18.29
C ASP A 83 0.64 15.95 -17.34
N GLU A 84 0.82 15.17 -16.27
CA GLU A 84 -0.18 14.98 -15.22
C GLU A 84 0.20 15.71 -13.93
N ALA A 85 -0.81 16.11 -13.14
CA ALA A 85 -0.57 16.69 -11.83
C ALA A 85 0.08 15.64 -10.90
N SER A 86 1.26 16.00 -10.39
CA SER A 86 2.05 15.16 -9.49
C SER A 86 2.38 15.91 -8.19
N MET A 87 1.99 15.31 -7.07
CA MET A 87 2.45 15.72 -5.74
C MET A 87 3.95 15.49 -5.61
N LEU A 88 4.44 14.38 -6.13
CA LEU A 88 5.85 14.00 -6.03
C LEU A 88 6.78 15.00 -6.74
N ARG A 89 6.40 15.51 -7.91
CA ARG A 89 7.13 16.60 -8.58
C ARG A 89 7.12 17.88 -7.74
N SER A 90 6.01 18.20 -7.09
CA SER A 90 5.94 19.36 -6.19
C SER A 90 6.83 19.20 -4.94
N LEU A 91 7.11 17.96 -4.53
CA LEU A 91 8.10 17.65 -3.50
C LEU A 91 9.55 17.73 -4.01
N GLY A 92 9.77 18.01 -5.30
CA GLY A 92 11.10 18.21 -5.89
C GLY A 92 11.71 16.94 -6.50
N VAL A 93 10.88 15.97 -6.88
CA VAL A 93 11.33 14.82 -7.68
C VAL A 93 11.30 15.16 -9.16
N LYS A 94 12.38 14.83 -9.88
CA LYS A 94 12.50 15.07 -11.33
C LYS A 94 13.40 14.04 -11.99
N VAL A 95 13.21 13.85 -13.29
CA VAL A 95 14.18 13.19 -14.17
C VAL A 95 14.92 14.30 -14.93
N THR A 96 16.24 14.33 -14.84
CA THR A 96 17.07 15.33 -15.54
C THR A 96 18.22 14.59 -16.20
N GLU A 97 18.40 14.76 -17.51
CA GLU A 97 19.45 14.08 -18.30
C GLU A 97 19.45 12.55 -18.10
N GLY A 98 18.25 11.94 -18.06
CA GLY A 98 18.08 10.51 -17.85
C GLY A 98 18.40 10.02 -16.44
N ARG A 99 18.64 10.92 -15.48
CA ARG A 99 18.86 10.58 -14.06
C ARG A 99 17.64 10.92 -13.22
N PHE A 100 17.21 9.96 -12.42
CA PHE A 100 16.19 10.17 -11.41
C PHE A 100 16.78 10.87 -10.20
N VAL A 101 16.19 12.00 -9.81
CA VAL A 101 16.60 12.79 -8.65
C VAL A 101 15.40 13.04 -7.75
N ALA A 102 15.39 12.39 -6.59
CA ALA A 102 14.46 12.71 -5.51
C ALA A 102 15.10 13.67 -4.50
N SER A 103 14.38 14.74 -4.16
CA SER A 103 14.75 15.65 -3.08
C SER A 103 14.73 14.95 -1.71
N LEU A 104 15.41 15.53 -0.72
CA LEU A 104 15.35 15.03 0.66
C LEU A 104 13.90 15.03 1.19
N ARG A 105 13.11 16.06 0.87
CA ARG A 105 11.70 16.17 1.30
C ARG A 105 10.87 15.00 0.79
N ALA A 106 10.99 14.68 -0.50
CA ALA A 106 10.28 13.56 -1.09
C ALA A 106 10.68 12.22 -0.47
N ARG A 107 11.98 12.01 -0.24
CA ARG A 107 12.48 10.79 0.42
C ARG A 107 11.95 10.66 1.85
N VAL A 108 11.95 11.75 2.62
CA VAL A 108 11.44 11.74 4.00
C VAL A 108 9.94 11.44 4.01
N VAL A 109 9.14 12.06 3.14
CA VAL A 109 7.70 11.77 3.05
C VAL A 109 7.45 10.29 2.71
N SER A 110 8.16 9.75 1.72
CA SER A 110 8.06 8.34 1.32
C SER A 110 8.42 7.39 2.47
N MET A 111 9.54 7.67 3.14
CA MET A 111 10.04 6.89 4.26
C MET A 111 9.09 6.93 5.46
N VAL A 112 8.55 8.10 5.80
CA VAL A 112 7.59 8.26 6.91
C VAL A 112 6.34 7.44 6.65
N LEU A 113 5.78 7.48 5.43
CA LEU A 113 4.63 6.64 5.08
C LEU A 113 4.90 5.15 5.28
N LYS A 114 6.10 4.68 4.89
CA LYS A 114 6.48 3.26 5.05
C LYS A 114 6.76 2.88 6.50
N ILE A 115 7.41 3.74 7.28
CA ILE A 115 7.62 3.52 8.71
C ILE A 115 6.28 3.47 9.44
N LEU A 116 5.39 4.42 9.19
CA LEU A 116 4.04 4.42 9.79
C LEU A 116 3.26 3.15 9.40
N SER A 117 3.32 2.75 8.13
CA SER A 117 2.69 1.51 7.66
C SER A 117 3.27 0.28 8.38
N ALA A 118 4.59 0.19 8.50
CA ALA A 118 5.24 -0.90 9.23
C ALA A 118 4.81 -0.91 10.71
N SER A 119 4.79 0.25 11.36
CA SER A 119 4.33 0.38 12.75
C SER A 119 2.89 -0.12 12.93
N LEU A 120 1.97 0.19 12.00
CA LEU A 120 0.60 -0.34 12.06
C LEU A 120 0.55 -1.86 11.93
N LEU A 121 1.42 -2.49 11.13
CA LEU A 121 1.52 -3.96 11.08
C LEU A 121 1.97 -4.53 12.42
N PHE A 122 3.00 -3.96 13.06
CA PHE A 122 3.46 -4.39 14.38
C PHE A 122 2.37 -4.23 15.45
N VAL A 123 1.66 -3.09 15.46
CA VAL A 123 0.57 -2.84 16.41
C VAL A 123 -0.59 -3.81 16.16
N SER A 124 -0.92 -4.12 14.91
CA SER A 124 -1.97 -5.09 14.60
C SER A 124 -1.63 -6.49 15.12
N VAL A 125 -0.40 -6.96 14.93
CA VAL A 125 0.04 -8.26 15.49
C VAL A 125 -0.01 -8.26 17.01
N ALA A 126 0.36 -7.15 17.66
CA ALA A 126 0.30 -7.03 19.11
C ALA A 126 -1.13 -7.11 19.66
N VAL A 127 -2.06 -6.39 19.04
CA VAL A 127 -3.48 -6.40 19.41
C VAL A 127 -4.10 -7.78 19.16
N LEU A 128 -3.75 -8.42 18.06
CA LEU A 128 -4.31 -9.72 17.67
C LEU A 128 -3.67 -10.92 18.40
N GLY A 129 -2.79 -10.69 19.39
CA GLY A 129 -2.20 -11.75 20.20
C GLY A 129 -1.12 -12.57 19.49
N GLY A 130 -0.36 -11.93 18.58
CA GLY A 130 0.68 -12.60 17.82
C GLY A 130 1.86 -13.12 18.65
N THR A 131 2.43 -14.23 18.20
CA THR A 131 3.65 -14.84 18.77
C THR A 131 4.93 -14.24 18.19
N LEU A 132 6.10 -14.60 18.73
CA LEU A 132 7.41 -14.16 18.20
C LEU A 132 7.57 -14.41 16.69
N VAL A 133 7.07 -15.54 16.19
CA VAL A 133 7.13 -15.89 14.75
C VAL A 133 6.41 -14.84 13.89
N HIS A 134 5.28 -14.32 14.36
CA HIS A 134 4.53 -13.27 13.66
C HIS A 134 5.34 -11.99 13.55
N TYR A 135 5.97 -11.56 14.65
CA TYR A 135 6.83 -10.38 14.65
C TYR A 135 8.04 -10.52 13.73
N ILE A 136 8.67 -11.70 13.69
CA ILE A 136 9.78 -11.97 12.76
C ILE A 136 9.32 -11.83 11.31
N ILE A 137 8.16 -12.38 10.96
CA ILE A 137 7.62 -12.31 9.60
C ILE A 137 7.21 -10.87 9.23
N ILE A 138 6.57 -10.13 10.14
CA ILE A 138 6.27 -8.71 9.92
C ILE A 138 7.53 -7.86 9.83
N ALA A 139 8.56 -8.14 10.62
CA ALA A 139 9.85 -7.48 10.49
C ALA A 139 10.48 -7.75 9.11
N PHE A 140 10.42 -8.98 8.63
CA PHE A 140 10.89 -9.35 7.29
C PHE A 140 10.17 -8.55 6.19
N PHE A 141 8.83 -8.52 6.18
CA PHE A 141 8.08 -7.72 5.22
C PHE A 141 8.37 -6.22 5.35
N SER A 142 8.45 -5.70 6.58
CA SER A 142 8.75 -4.28 6.82
C SER A 142 10.13 -3.89 6.28
N ILE A 143 11.15 -4.74 6.47
CA ILE A 143 12.49 -4.54 5.91
C ILE A 143 12.44 -4.55 4.39
N ILE A 144 11.74 -5.52 3.78
CA ILE A 144 11.57 -5.56 2.32
C ILE A 144 10.94 -4.27 1.80
N LEU A 145 9.85 -3.81 2.42
CA LEU A 145 9.16 -2.58 2.00
C LEU A 145 10.08 -1.35 2.10
N LEU A 146 10.87 -1.23 3.17
CA LEU A 146 11.83 -0.13 3.34
C LEU A 146 12.99 -0.21 2.33
N LEU A 147 13.47 -1.42 2.01
CA LEU A 147 14.49 -1.62 0.99
C LEU A 147 13.98 -1.26 -0.40
N LEU A 148 12.77 -1.69 -0.75
CA LEU A 148 12.14 -1.35 -2.04
C LEU A 148 11.89 0.16 -2.14
N ASP A 149 11.44 0.82 -1.07
CA ASP A 149 11.27 2.28 -1.04
C ASP A 149 12.59 3.00 -1.30
N ARG A 150 13.66 2.57 -0.61
CA ARG A 150 15.01 3.10 -0.84
C ARG A 150 15.48 2.87 -2.27
N MET A 151 15.19 1.71 -2.86
CA MET A 151 15.52 1.40 -4.25
C MET A 151 14.76 2.30 -5.23
N MET A 152 13.51 2.66 -4.93
CA MET A 152 12.70 3.54 -5.77
C MET A 152 13.13 5.00 -5.66
N MET A 153 13.33 5.49 -4.43
CA MET A 153 13.58 6.90 -4.12
C MET A 153 15.07 7.30 -4.15
N GLY A 154 15.98 6.34 -4.37
CA GLY A 154 17.41 6.57 -4.53
C GLY A 154 17.77 7.19 -5.88
N GLN A 155 18.75 8.09 -5.89
CA GLN A 155 19.30 8.65 -7.13
C GLN A 155 19.97 7.56 -7.98
N LYS A 156 19.58 7.47 -9.25
CA LYS A 156 20.08 6.45 -10.19
C LYS A 156 19.82 6.89 -11.63
N LEU A 157 20.45 6.20 -12.59
CA LEU A 157 20.01 6.23 -13.98
C LEU A 157 18.56 5.77 -14.04
N PHE A 158 17.71 6.57 -14.68
CA PHE A 158 16.28 6.30 -14.74
C PHE A 158 16.03 5.17 -15.75
N ASP A 159 15.63 4.02 -15.20
CA ASP A 159 15.17 2.87 -15.95
C ASP A 159 13.72 2.63 -15.53
N HIS A 160 12.80 3.07 -16.40
CA HIS A 160 11.36 2.98 -16.16
C HIS A 160 10.91 1.53 -15.96
N ALA A 161 11.44 0.60 -16.75
CA ALA A 161 11.11 -0.83 -16.64
C ALA A 161 11.57 -1.43 -15.30
N ARG A 162 12.75 -1.04 -14.81
CA ARG A 162 13.24 -1.45 -13.49
C ARG A 162 12.42 -0.81 -12.37
N MET A 163 11.97 0.43 -12.56
CA MET A 163 11.10 1.12 -11.61
C MET A 163 9.75 0.39 -11.47
N LEU A 164 9.09 0.10 -12.59
CA LEU A 164 7.83 -0.66 -12.62
C LEU A 164 7.96 -2.03 -11.95
N ARG A 165 9.07 -2.74 -12.16
CA ARG A 165 9.32 -4.02 -11.48
C ARG A 165 9.44 -3.84 -9.95
N THR A 166 10.07 -2.76 -9.51
CA THR A 166 10.22 -2.46 -8.08
C THR A 166 8.87 -2.13 -7.44
N MET A 167 8.01 -1.38 -8.15
CA MET A 167 6.63 -1.09 -7.73
C MET A 167 5.79 -2.37 -7.63
N ALA A 168 5.85 -3.25 -8.64
CA ALA A 168 5.12 -4.52 -8.59
C ALA A 168 5.55 -5.40 -7.38
N LEU A 169 6.85 -5.42 -7.06
CA LEU A 169 7.35 -6.11 -5.87
C LEU A 169 6.86 -5.44 -4.57
N MET A 170 6.78 -4.11 -4.54
CA MET A 170 6.25 -3.35 -3.39
C MET A 170 4.77 -3.66 -3.16
N GLU A 171 3.98 -3.73 -4.23
CA GLU A 171 2.56 -4.05 -4.18
C GLU A 171 2.33 -5.48 -3.67
N VAL A 172 3.07 -6.46 -4.19
CA VAL A 172 2.99 -7.86 -3.73
C VAL A 172 3.40 -7.97 -2.26
N ALA A 173 4.53 -7.37 -1.87
CA ALA A 173 5.03 -7.44 -0.49
C ALA A 173 4.08 -6.77 0.51
N SER A 174 3.52 -5.60 0.15
CA SER A 174 2.58 -4.88 1.02
C SER A 174 1.23 -5.62 1.11
N THR A 175 0.79 -6.25 0.03
CA THR A 175 -0.42 -7.08 0.02
C THR A 175 -0.26 -8.33 0.89
N PHE A 176 0.91 -8.99 0.88
CA PHE A 176 1.16 -10.17 1.74
C PHE A 176 1.39 -9.81 3.21
N ALA A 177 1.82 -8.60 3.51
CA ALA A 177 1.97 -8.16 4.89
C ALA A 177 0.63 -8.19 5.64
N ILE A 178 -0.51 -7.98 4.95
CA ILE A 178 -1.85 -8.02 5.55
C ILE A 178 -2.22 -9.43 6.07
N PRO A 179 -2.27 -10.50 5.26
CA PRO A 179 -2.57 -11.84 5.75
C PRO A 179 -1.53 -12.35 6.74
N ALA A 180 -0.27 -11.91 6.66
CA ALA A 180 0.73 -12.19 7.69
C ALA A 180 0.44 -11.50 9.03
N ALA A 181 -0.11 -10.29 9.01
CA ALA A 181 -0.48 -9.56 10.22
C ALA A 181 -1.76 -10.12 10.88
N VAL A 182 -2.67 -10.69 10.08
CA VAL A 182 -3.93 -11.27 10.54
C VAL A 182 -3.80 -12.76 10.92
N SER A 183 -2.70 -13.42 10.59
CA SER A 183 -2.49 -14.84 10.89
C SER A 183 -2.58 -15.25 12.37
N PRO A 184 -2.39 -14.37 13.39
CA PRO A 184 -2.69 -14.73 14.77
C PRO A 184 -4.15 -15.17 14.99
N VAL A 185 -5.07 -14.64 14.18
CA VAL A 185 -6.52 -14.90 14.27
C VAL A 185 -6.94 -16.03 13.35
N ILE A 186 -6.53 -15.98 12.08
CA ILE A 186 -7.00 -16.91 11.05
C ILE A 186 -6.11 -18.14 10.87
N GLY A 187 -4.95 -18.16 11.52
CA GLY A 187 -3.94 -19.20 11.37
C GLY A 187 -3.09 -19.04 10.10
N TRP A 188 -1.88 -19.63 10.12
CA TRP A 188 -0.94 -19.54 9.00
C TRP A 188 -1.46 -20.23 7.72
N GLU A 189 -2.22 -21.31 7.84
CA GLU A 189 -2.77 -22.05 6.71
C GLU A 189 -3.71 -21.17 5.88
N ALA A 190 -4.66 -20.50 6.53
CA ALA A 190 -5.57 -19.57 5.87
C ALA A 190 -4.81 -18.37 5.28
N SER A 191 -3.84 -17.81 6.00
CA SER A 191 -3.01 -16.71 5.50
C SER A 191 -2.23 -17.08 4.25
N LEU A 192 -1.62 -18.26 4.21
CA LEU A 192 -0.88 -18.77 3.04
C LEU A 192 -1.83 -19.00 1.86
N PHE A 193 -3.01 -19.58 2.11
CA PHE A 193 -4.04 -19.76 1.09
C PHE A 193 -4.45 -18.42 0.46
N ILE A 194 -4.68 -17.39 1.28
CA ILE A 194 -4.99 -16.03 0.80
C ILE A 194 -3.83 -15.45 -0.02
N MET A 195 -2.58 -15.62 0.41
CA MET A 195 -1.41 -15.16 -0.38
C MET A 195 -1.34 -15.86 -1.74
N ILE A 196 -1.57 -17.17 -1.78
CA ILE A 196 -1.57 -17.97 -3.03
C ILE A 196 -2.69 -17.48 -3.97
N ILE A 197 -3.90 -17.26 -3.45
CA ILE A 197 -5.01 -16.71 -4.25
C ILE A 197 -4.64 -15.33 -4.82
N ASN A 198 -4.05 -14.45 -4.00
CA ASN A 198 -3.65 -13.12 -4.46
C ASN A 198 -2.64 -13.19 -5.62
N ILE A 199 -1.62 -14.04 -5.54
CA ILE A 199 -0.68 -14.26 -6.66
C ILE A 199 -1.40 -14.84 -7.87
N SER A 200 -2.22 -15.86 -7.63
CA SER A 200 -2.93 -16.60 -8.68
C SER A 200 -3.94 -15.74 -9.40
N TYR A 201 -4.44 -14.68 -8.78
CA TYR A 201 -5.23 -13.64 -9.43
C TYR A 201 -4.35 -12.59 -10.12
N PHE A 202 -3.31 -12.10 -9.44
CA PHE A 202 -2.43 -11.04 -9.93
C PHE A 202 -1.71 -11.42 -11.23
N VAL A 203 -1.16 -12.64 -11.32
CA VAL A 203 -0.37 -13.08 -12.48
C VAL A 203 -1.22 -13.20 -13.76
N PRO A 204 -2.39 -13.88 -13.76
CA PRO A 204 -3.27 -13.92 -14.92
C PRO A 204 -3.88 -12.57 -15.24
N MET A 205 -4.25 -11.77 -14.24
CA MET A 205 -4.84 -10.46 -14.48
C MET A 205 -3.83 -9.50 -15.14
N ASN A 206 -2.57 -9.53 -14.70
CA ASN A 206 -1.51 -8.81 -15.40
C ASN A 206 -1.28 -9.31 -16.82
N ARG A 207 -1.33 -10.63 -17.04
CA ARG A 207 -1.24 -11.21 -18.38
C ARG A 207 -2.41 -10.78 -19.27
N PHE A 208 -3.61 -10.72 -18.72
CA PHE A 208 -4.81 -10.32 -19.45
C PHE A 208 -4.79 -8.83 -19.82
N LEU A 209 -4.46 -7.96 -18.85
CA LEU A 209 -4.46 -6.51 -19.06
C LEU A 209 -3.28 -6.01 -19.89
N TRP A 210 -2.10 -6.62 -19.74
CA TRP A 210 -0.85 -6.07 -20.28
C TRP A 210 -0.11 -7.02 -21.23
N GLY A 211 -0.63 -8.23 -21.46
CA GLY A 211 -0.01 -9.24 -22.31
C GLY A 211 1.27 -9.87 -21.73
N THR A 212 1.55 -9.67 -20.44
CA THR A 212 2.81 -10.03 -19.78
C THR A 212 2.56 -10.59 -18.38
N LEU A 213 3.36 -11.55 -17.91
CA LEU A 213 3.14 -12.20 -16.62
C LEU A 213 3.52 -11.35 -15.40
N ILE A 214 4.55 -10.51 -15.52
CA ILE A 214 5.14 -9.75 -14.39
C ILE A 214 5.33 -8.26 -14.74
N LYS A 215 5.20 -7.87 -16.02
CA LYS A 215 5.74 -6.61 -16.54
C LYS A 215 4.64 -5.76 -17.17
N PRO A 216 3.95 -4.85 -16.46
CA PRO A 216 2.97 -3.98 -17.12
C PRO A 216 3.66 -3.21 -18.27
N ARG A 217 3.10 -3.28 -19.48
CA ARG A 217 3.52 -2.48 -20.64
C ARG A 217 2.76 -1.16 -20.57
N VAL A 218 3.35 -0.18 -19.93
CA VAL A 218 2.89 1.21 -19.91
C VAL A 218 4.10 2.08 -20.14
#